data_AF-A0A1G2ZRK9-F1
#
_entry.id   AF-A0A1G2ZRK9-F1
#
_cell.length_a   1.000
_cell.length_b   1.000
_cell.length_c   1.000
_cell.angle_alpha   90.00
_cell.angle_beta   90.00
_cell.angle_gamma   90.00
#
_symmetry.space_group_name_H-M   'P 1'
#
loop_
_entity.id
_entity.type
_entity.pdbx_description
1 polymer ?
#
loop_
_entity_poly.entity_id
_entity_poly.type
_entity_poly.pdbx_seq_one_letter_code
_entity_poly.pdbx_strand_id
1 'polypeptide(L)'
;MNLPRAANGLNASDTPNIEEIYSRDLPLVLMSIDNATRAAESGDKTTAVVELLKVRKILISANALLGEHLKPHFANSHCPIMGLPIDVSVVDESLTRDYKGWKVAFCCARCPAAWDRLTDAQKQFRIPRVKF
;
A
#
# COMPACT_ATOMS: atom_id res chain seq x y z
N MET A 1 -27.62 -10.71 35.32
CA MET A 1 -27.74 -10.29 33.90
C MET A 1 -26.39 -9.75 33.47
N ASN A 2 -25.63 -10.51 32.68
CA ASN A 2 -24.35 -10.05 32.10
C ASN A 2 -24.46 -10.26 30.58
N LEU A 3 -24.36 -9.15 29.83
CA LEU A 3 -24.30 -9.17 28.37
C LEU A 3 -22.90 -9.64 27.93
N PRO A 4 -22.78 -10.49 26.89
CA PRO A 4 -21.49 -10.82 26.32
C PRO A 4 -20.97 -9.64 25.48
N ARG A 5 -19.73 -9.24 25.75
CA ARG A 5 -18.95 -8.27 25.00
C ARG A 5 -18.48 -8.93 23.70
N ALA A 6 -18.99 -8.45 22.56
CA ALA A 6 -18.53 -8.86 21.25
C ALA A 6 -17.04 -8.48 21.08
N ALA A 7 -16.18 -9.49 20.94
CA ALA A 7 -14.80 -9.33 20.55
C ALA A 7 -14.76 -9.19 19.01
N ASN A 8 -14.77 -7.95 18.51
CA ASN A 8 -14.34 -7.67 17.14
C ASN A 8 -12.81 -7.59 17.13
N GLY A 9 -12.18 -8.77 17.05
CA GLY A 9 -10.78 -8.88 16.66
C GLY A 9 -10.71 -8.79 15.14
N LEU A 10 -10.32 -7.63 14.61
CA LEU A 10 -9.81 -7.53 13.24
C LEU A 10 -8.40 -8.13 13.27
N ASN A 11 -8.25 -9.31 12.66
CA ASN A 11 -6.95 -9.95 12.49
C ASN A 11 -6.18 -9.19 11.41
N ALA A 12 -4.86 -9.09 11.56
CA ALA A 12 -3.96 -8.40 10.64
C ALA A 12 -3.81 -9.10 9.26
N SER A 13 -4.64 -10.09 8.95
CA SER A 13 -4.65 -10.88 7.70
C SER A 13 -5.69 -10.44 6.66
N ASP A 14 -6.45 -9.38 6.92
CA ASP A 14 -7.70 -9.10 6.19
C ASP A 14 -7.57 -8.09 5.04
N THR A 15 -6.35 -7.83 4.54
CA THR A 15 -6.17 -6.98 3.35
C THR A 15 -6.36 -7.81 2.07
N PRO A 16 -7.35 -7.48 1.22
CA PRO A 16 -7.55 -8.18 -0.04
C PRO A 16 -6.29 -8.11 -0.90
N ASN A 17 -5.90 -9.23 -1.52
CA ASN A 17 -4.76 -9.27 -2.43
C ASN A 17 -5.11 -8.60 -3.79
N ILE A 18 -4.11 -8.37 -4.65
CA ILE A 18 -4.32 -7.70 -5.95
C ILE A 18 -5.35 -8.43 -6.83
N GLU A 19 -5.35 -9.75 -6.83
CA GLU A 19 -6.28 -10.56 -7.63
C GLU A 19 -7.73 -10.43 -7.12
N GLU A 20 -7.92 -10.36 -5.80
CA GLU A 20 -9.22 -10.13 -5.18
C GLU A 20 -9.73 -8.70 -5.46
N ILE A 21 -8.86 -7.70 -5.42
CA ILE A 21 -9.21 -6.31 -5.81
C ILE A 21 -9.63 -6.29 -7.28
N TYR A 22 -8.87 -6.94 -8.16
CA TYR A 22 -9.17 -6.98 -9.59
C TYR A 22 -10.49 -7.69 -9.88
N SER A 23 -10.70 -8.88 -9.33
CA SER A 23 -11.88 -9.72 -9.61
C SER A 23 -13.16 -9.22 -8.96
N ARG A 24 -13.07 -8.54 -7.81
CA ARG A 24 -14.23 -8.01 -7.08
C ARG A 24 -14.56 -6.57 -7.45
N ASP A 25 -13.57 -5.67 -7.39
CA ASP A 25 -13.83 -4.23 -7.39
C ASP A 25 -13.94 -3.66 -8.80
N LEU A 26 -13.12 -4.15 -9.75
CA LEU A 26 -13.13 -3.64 -11.13
C LEU A 26 -14.45 -3.92 -11.88
N PRO A 27 -15.06 -5.11 -11.81
CA PRO A 27 -16.35 -5.35 -12.45
C PRO A 27 -17.47 -4.47 -11.88
N LEU A 28 -17.44 -4.18 -10.58
CA LEU A 28 -18.42 -3.29 -9.95
C LEU A 28 -18.27 -1.85 -10.44
N VAL A 29 -17.03 -1.38 -10.63
CA VAL A 29 -16.77 -0.06 -11.23
C VAL A 29 -17.31 0.00 -12.65
N LEU A 30 -17.00 -0.99 -13.50
CA LEU A 30 -17.46 -1.04 -14.88
C LEU A 30 -19.00 -1.03 -14.96
N MET A 31 -19.65 -1.87 -14.16
CA MET A 31 -21.12 -1.92 -14.09
C MET A 31 -21.73 -0.57 -13.65
N SER A 32 -21.17 0.09 -12.62
CA SER A 32 -21.67 1.39 -12.19
C SER A 32 -21.39 2.50 -13.22
N ILE A 33 -20.29 2.43 -13.97
CA ILE A 33 -20.05 3.36 -15.10
C ILE A 33 -21.11 3.15 -16.18
N ASP A 34 -21.42 1.91 -16.57
CA ASP A 34 -22.46 1.63 -17.57
C ASP A 34 -23.84 2.11 -17.12
N ASN A 35 -24.17 1.94 -15.83
CA ASN A 35 -25.41 2.46 -15.26
C ASN A 35 -25.44 3.99 -15.27
N ALA A 36 -24.33 4.65 -14.93
CA ALA A 36 -24.22 6.09 -14.95
C ALA A 36 -24.39 6.65 -16.37
N THR A 37 -23.76 6.02 -17.37
CA THR A 37 -23.86 6.40 -18.78
C THR A 37 -25.30 6.31 -19.27
N ARG A 38 -25.96 5.17 -19.05
CA ARG A 38 -27.37 4.99 -19.44
C ARG A 38 -28.31 6.00 -18.77
N ALA A 39 -28.07 6.31 -17.49
CA ALA A 39 -28.86 7.31 -16.77
C ALA A 39 -28.60 8.73 -17.29
N ALA A 40 -27.36 9.07 -17.65
CA ALA A 40 -27.03 10.35 -18.24
C ALA A 40 -27.68 10.52 -19.63
N GLU A 41 -27.64 9.49 -20.47
CA GLU A 41 -28.24 9.47 -21.80
C GLU A 41 -29.78 9.60 -21.76
N SER A 42 -30.43 9.04 -20.73
CA SER A 42 -31.88 9.19 -20.53
C SER A 42 -32.28 10.49 -19.85
N GLY A 43 -31.33 11.31 -19.42
CA GLY A 43 -31.57 12.55 -18.67
C GLY A 43 -31.84 12.36 -17.18
N ASP A 44 -31.76 11.13 -16.66
CA ASP A 44 -31.85 10.82 -15.23
C ASP A 44 -30.54 11.18 -14.49
N LYS A 45 -30.41 12.48 -14.22
CA LYS A 45 -29.25 13.04 -13.52
C LYS A 45 -29.07 12.47 -12.10
N THR A 46 -30.16 12.13 -11.42
CA THR A 46 -30.11 11.64 -10.05
C THR A 46 -29.45 10.26 -10.00
N THR A 47 -29.91 9.35 -10.86
CA THR A 47 -29.31 8.00 -10.96
C THR A 47 -27.87 8.08 -11.45
N ALA A 48 -27.57 8.94 -12.44
CA ALA A 48 -26.21 9.14 -12.92
C ALA A 48 -25.25 9.55 -11.79
N VAL A 49 -25.64 10.52 -10.95
CA VAL A 49 -24.82 10.96 -9.81
C VAL A 49 -24.66 9.86 -8.76
N VAL A 50 -25.72 9.11 -8.45
CA VAL A 50 -25.65 8.00 -7.48
C VAL A 50 -24.67 6.93 -7.93
N GLU A 51 -24.69 6.54 -9.20
CA GLU A 51 -23.77 5.55 -9.75
C GLU A 51 -22.33 6.07 -9.77
N LEU A 52 -22.11 7.33 -10.12
CA LEU A 52 -20.77 7.94 -10.05
C LEU A 52 -20.22 7.99 -8.61
N LEU A 53 -21.08 8.20 -7.60
CA LEU A 53 -20.66 8.13 -6.19
C LEU A 53 -20.24 6.72 -5.78
N LYS A 54 -20.89 5.67 -6.31
CA LYS A 54 -20.46 4.28 -6.11
C LYS A 54 -19.09 4.05 -6.73
N VAL A 55 -18.89 4.46 -7.98
CA VAL A 55 -17.58 4.39 -8.67
C VAL A 55 -16.49 5.06 -7.84
N ARG A 56 -16.73 6.31 -7.40
CA ARG A 56 -15.77 7.06 -6.57
C ARG A 56 -15.41 6.31 -5.30
N LYS A 57 -16.40 5.73 -4.60
CA LYS A 57 -16.16 4.98 -3.36
C LYS A 57 -15.28 3.74 -3.61
N ILE A 58 -15.58 2.99 -4.66
CA ILE A 58 -14.82 1.77 -4.99
C ILE A 58 -13.39 2.12 -5.40
N LEU A 59 -13.20 3.13 -6.27
CA LEU A 59 -11.87 3.55 -6.72
C LEU A 59 -10.98 4.07 -5.58
N ILE A 60 -11.54 4.80 -4.61
CA ILE A 60 -10.77 5.25 -3.44
C ILE A 60 -10.27 4.03 -2.64
N SER A 61 -11.14 3.04 -2.42
CA SER A 61 -10.78 1.81 -1.71
C SER A 61 -9.73 1.01 -2.46
N ALA A 62 -9.94 0.78 -3.77
CA ALA A 62 -9.01 0.04 -4.61
C ALA A 62 -7.65 0.73 -4.68
N ASN A 63 -7.61 2.06 -4.83
CA ASN A 63 -6.35 2.82 -4.86
C ASN A 63 -5.58 2.73 -3.54
N ALA A 64 -6.27 2.76 -2.39
CA ALA A 64 -5.63 2.58 -1.09
C ALA A 64 -5.03 1.16 -0.97
N LEU A 65 -5.81 0.13 -1.31
CA LEU A 65 -5.36 -1.27 -1.22
C LEU A 65 -4.22 -1.58 -2.20
N LEU A 66 -4.30 -1.10 -3.44
CA LEU A 66 -3.22 -1.21 -4.40
C LEU A 66 -1.96 -0.48 -3.92
N GLY A 67 -2.12 0.67 -3.25
CA GLY A 67 -1.01 1.38 -2.63
C GLY A 67 -0.29 0.56 -1.58
N GLU A 68 -0.98 -0.30 -0.83
CA GLU A 68 -0.34 -1.20 0.13
C GLU A 68 0.46 -2.31 -0.55
N HIS A 69 0.04 -2.80 -1.73
CA HIS A 69 0.73 -3.89 -2.43
C HIS A 69 1.79 -3.42 -3.43
N LEU A 70 1.69 -2.19 -3.93
CA LEU A 70 2.56 -1.65 -4.98
C LEU A 70 3.62 -0.69 -4.46
N LYS A 71 3.46 -0.13 -3.26
CA LYS A 71 4.54 0.66 -2.66
C LYS A 71 5.75 -0.24 -2.42
N PRO A 72 6.98 0.25 -2.66
CA PRO A 72 8.16 -0.54 -2.38
C PRO A 72 8.19 -0.93 -0.90
N HIS A 73 8.08 -2.23 -0.61
CA HIS A 73 8.29 -2.73 0.75
C HIS A 73 9.79 -2.77 1.01
N PHE A 74 10.28 -1.73 1.68
CA PHE A 74 11.64 -1.72 2.20
C PHE A 74 11.71 -2.54 3.49
N ALA A 75 12.80 -3.27 3.70
CA ALA A 75 13.04 -4.01 4.95
C ALA A 75 13.12 -3.13 6.21
N ASN A 76 13.13 -1.80 6.04
CA ASN A 76 13.36 -0.83 7.09
C ASN A 76 12.45 0.40 6.93
N SER A 77 11.94 0.91 8.06
CA SER A 77 11.26 2.21 8.14
C SER A 77 12.19 3.38 8.53
N HIS A 78 13.38 3.06 9.03
CA HIS A 78 14.43 4.02 9.39
C HIS A 78 15.74 3.64 8.71
N CYS A 79 16.54 4.62 8.32
CA CYS A 79 17.83 4.43 7.68
C CYS A 79 18.76 3.63 8.59
N PRO A 80 19.35 2.51 8.12
CA PRO A 80 20.22 1.67 8.96
C PRO A 80 21.59 2.31 9.26
N ILE A 81 21.93 3.41 8.57
CA ILE A 81 23.17 4.16 8.77
C ILE A 81 22.98 5.31 9.75
N MET A 82 21.94 6.14 9.53
CA MET A 82 21.70 7.36 10.31
C MET A 82 20.59 7.26 11.34
N GLY A 83 19.73 6.23 11.27
CA GLY A 83 18.57 6.07 12.14
C GLY A 83 17.40 7.02 11.85
N LEU A 84 17.46 7.81 10.78
CA LEU A 84 16.39 8.76 10.40
C LEU A 84 15.24 8.04 9.68
N PRO A 85 13.98 8.50 9.82
CA PRO A 85 12.84 7.95 9.08
C PRO A 85 13.08 7.95 7.57
N ILE A 86 12.59 6.91 6.89
CA ILE A 86 12.59 6.84 5.43
C ILE A 86 11.35 7.53 4.89
N ASP A 87 11.56 8.56 4.06
CA ASP A 87 10.49 9.14 3.24
C ASP A 87 10.38 8.36 1.92
N VAL A 88 9.41 7.44 1.87
CA VAL A 88 9.18 6.57 0.70
C VAL A 88 8.84 7.33 -0.58
N SER A 89 8.40 8.59 -0.48
CA SER A 89 8.02 9.39 -1.66
C SER A 89 9.21 9.89 -2.47
N VAL A 90 10.41 9.88 -1.89
CA VAL A 90 11.65 10.39 -2.50
C VAL A 90 12.74 9.32 -2.63
N VAL A 91 12.46 8.07 -2.23
CA VAL A 91 13.42 6.96 -2.39
C VAL A 91 13.37 6.45 -3.82
N ASP A 92 14.44 6.70 -4.56
CA ASP A 92 14.72 6.10 -5.85
C ASP A 92 15.74 4.95 -5.75
N GLU A 93 16.07 4.33 -6.88
CA GLU A 93 17.02 3.22 -6.94
C GLU A 93 18.41 3.57 -6.36
N SER A 94 18.87 4.82 -6.52
CA SER A 94 20.16 5.28 -5.99
C SER A 94 20.21 5.25 -4.46
N LEU A 95 19.04 5.39 -3.82
CA LEU A 95 18.83 5.35 -2.38
C LEU A 95 18.42 3.95 -1.88
N THR A 96 18.63 2.90 -2.67
CA THR A 96 18.32 1.53 -2.26
C THR A 96 19.48 0.56 -2.48
N ARG A 97 19.48 -0.55 -1.73
CA ARG A 97 20.36 -1.71 -1.93
C ARG A 97 19.59 -2.99 -1.70
N ASP A 98 19.85 -4.01 -2.51
CA ASP A 98 19.33 -5.35 -2.25
C ASP A 98 20.21 -6.07 -1.23
N TYR A 99 19.60 -6.68 -0.22
CA TYR A 99 20.27 -7.42 0.84
C TYR A 99 19.41 -8.61 1.27
N LYS A 100 19.91 -9.83 1.06
CA LYS A 100 19.24 -11.09 1.42
C LYS A 100 17.80 -11.22 0.91
N GLY A 101 17.56 -10.79 -0.33
CA GLY A 101 16.24 -10.85 -0.97
C GLY A 101 15.30 -9.70 -0.59
N TRP A 102 15.76 -8.75 0.22
CA TRP A 102 14.99 -7.55 0.59
C TRP A 102 15.63 -6.29 0.03
N LYS A 103 14.81 -5.29 -0.27
CA LYS A 103 15.28 -3.95 -0.63
C LYS A 103 15.43 -3.10 0.64
N VAL A 104 16.60 -2.52 0.84
CA VAL A 104 16.93 -1.63 1.97
C VAL A 104 16.95 -0.20 1.46
N ALA A 105 16.23 0.71 2.12
CA ALA A 105 16.18 2.13 1.76
C ALA A 105 17.07 3.01 2.66
N PHE A 106 17.53 4.12 2.10
CA PHE A 106 18.39 5.08 2.77
C PHE A 106 17.82 6.50 2.70
N CYS A 107 18.03 7.29 3.76
CA CYS A 107 17.46 8.64 3.86
C CYS A 107 18.23 9.70 3.06
N CYS A 108 19.44 9.40 2.56
CA CYS A 108 20.24 10.34 1.77
C CYS A 108 21.31 9.63 0.91
N ALA A 109 21.82 10.34 -0.10
CA ALA A 109 22.75 9.79 -1.10
C ALA A 109 24.10 9.30 -0.54
N ARG A 110 24.50 9.72 0.67
CA ARG A 110 25.77 9.27 1.30
C ARG A 110 25.64 7.91 2.00
N CYS A 111 24.44 7.56 2.43
CA CYS A 111 24.21 6.34 3.23
C CYS A 111 24.42 5.02 2.46
N PRO A 112 24.03 4.89 1.18
CA PRO A 112 24.31 3.68 0.41
C PRO A 112 25.81 3.35 0.34
N ALA A 113 26.66 4.35 0.06
CA ALA A 113 28.11 4.14 0.03
C ALA A 113 28.70 3.75 1.40
N ALA A 114 28.14 4.28 2.50
CA ALA A 114 28.53 3.88 3.84
C ALA A 114 28.09 2.44 4.16
N TRP A 115 26.88 2.05 3.71
CA TRP A 115 26.35 0.70 3.82
C TRP A 115 27.18 -0.33 3.06
N ASP A 116 27.62 0.01 1.85
CA ASP A 116 28.38 -0.89 0.98
C ASP A 116 29.74 -1.29 1.60
N ARG A 117 30.28 -0.46 2.50
CA ARG A 117 31.52 -0.72 3.26
C ARG A 117 31.35 -1.62 4.48
N LEU A 118 30.12 -1.94 4.87
CA LEU A 118 29.83 -2.79 6.02
C LEU A 118 29.99 -4.27 5.65
N THR A 119 30.46 -5.07 6.62
CA THR A 119 30.38 -6.53 6.52
C THR A 119 28.93 -7.00 6.64
N ASP A 120 28.62 -8.20 6.16
CA ASP A 120 27.27 -8.76 6.28
C ASP A 120 26.81 -8.89 7.74
N ALA A 121 27.75 -9.18 8.66
CA ALA A 121 27.46 -9.19 10.10
C ALA A 121 27.01 -7.80 10.60
N GLN A 122 27.70 -6.75 10.17
CA GLN A 122 27.34 -5.36 10.52
C GLN A 122 26.02 -4.93 9.88
N LYS A 123 25.78 -5.31 8.63
CA LYS A 123 24.51 -5.07 7.92
C LYS A 123 23.34 -5.75 8.65
N GLN A 124 23.52 -7.01 9.06
CA GLN A 124 22.50 -7.77 9.76
C GLN A 124 22.08 -7.13 11.09
N PHE A 125 23.02 -6.52 11.83
CA PHE A 125 22.75 -5.85 13.09
C PHE A 125 21.99 -4.52 12.90
N ARG A 126 22.15 -3.87 11.75
CA ARG A 126 21.64 -2.52 11.49
C ARG A 126 20.28 -2.47 10.81
N ILE A 127 19.75 -3.58 10.29
CA ILE A 127 18.39 -3.63 9.74
C ILE A 127 17.42 -3.92 10.88
N PRO A 128 16.63 -2.93 11.35
CA PRO A 128 15.50 -3.24 12.20
C PRO A 128 14.53 -4.07 11.37
N ARG A 129 14.40 -5.36 11.67
CA ARG A 129 13.46 -6.23 10.96
C ARG A 129 12.05 -5.67 11.19
N VAL A 130 11.48 -5.02 10.18
CA VAL A 130 10.04 -4.80 10.14
C VAL A 130 9.43 -6.19 9.92
N LYS A 131 8.68 -6.69 10.92
CA LYS A 131 7.87 -7.89 10.73
C LYS A 131 6.69 -7.48 9.86
N PHE A 132 6.63 -8.02 8.65
CA PHE A 132 5.44 -7.99 7.80
C PHE A 132 4.48 -9.09 8.26
#